data_AF-A0A285FQF9-F1
#
_entry.id   AF-A0A285FQF9-F1
#
_cell.length_a   1.000
_cell.length_b   1.000
_cell.length_c   1.000
_cell.angle_alpha   90.00
_cell.angle_beta   90.00
_cell.angle_gamma   90.00
#
_symmetry.space_group_name_H-M   'P 1'
#
loop_
_entity.id
_entity.type
_entity.pdbx_description
1 polymer ?
#
loop_
_entity_poly.entity_id
_entity_poly.type
_entity_poly.pdbx_seq_one_letter_code
_entity_poly.pdbx_strand_id
1 'polypeptide(L)' 'MVPQPGDVLEVDRSASVQFATPIRFRVIRVHDWQTYAGWVWIDGYELDAVGEAVERRSIFVQMAGLRPAPEGLSGD' A
#
# COMPACT_ATOMS: atom_id res chain seq x y z
N MET A 1 -4.73 -6.11 8.22
CA MET A 1 -4.61 -4.85 9.01
C MET A 1 -5.56 -3.81 8.44
N VAL A 2 -5.92 -2.75 9.17
CA VAL A 2 -6.64 -1.60 8.59
C VAL A 2 -5.58 -0.55 8.20
N PRO A 3 -5.43 -0.21 6.91
CA PRO A 3 -4.43 0.78 6.49
C PRO A 3 -4.80 2.18 7.02
N GLN A 4 -3.79 2.99 7.32
CA GLN A 4 -3.93 4.38 7.76
C GLN A 4 -3.01 5.30 6.98
N PRO A 5 -3.36 6.60 6.81
CA PRO A 5 -2.43 7.59 6.28
C PRO A 5 -1.11 7.58 7.05
N GLY A 6 0.01 7.47 6.32
CA GLY A 6 1.35 7.36 6.87
C GLY A 6 1.92 5.95 6.84
N ASP A 7 1.08 4.90 6.84
CA ASP A 7 1.54 3.51 6.78
C ASP A 7 2.34 3.26 5.50
N VAL A 8 3.42 2.49 5.63
CA VAL A 8 4.13 1.91 4.48
C VAL A 8 3.79 0.43 4.41
N LEU A 9 3.24 0.01 3.28
CA LEU A 9 2.71 -1.32 3.07
C LEU A 9 3.51 -2.03 1.98
N GLU A 10 3.73 -3.33 2.15
CA GLU A 10 4.08 -4.21 1.05
C GLU A 10 2.78 -4.70 0.41
N VAL A 11 2.57 -4.33 -0.85
CA VAL A 11 1.38 -4.68 -1.63
C VAL A 11 1.79 -5.69 -2.69
N ASP A 12 1.23 -6.89 -2.60
CA ASP A 12 1.51 -7.99 -3.52
C ASP A 12 0.21 -8.66 -4.02
N ARG A 13 0.36 -9.77 -4.73
CA ARG A 13 -0.73 -10.59 -5.24
C ARG A 13 -1.75 -11.05 -4.19
N SER A 14 -1.41 -11.06 -2.90
CA SER A 14 -2.35 -11.41 -1.83
C SER A 14 -3.32 -10.26 -1.52
N ALA A 15 -2.92 -9.02 -1.79
CA ALA A 15 -3.75 -7.84 -1.66
C ALA A 15 -4.57 -7.57 -2.94
N SER A 16 -4.00 -7.80 -4.13
CA SER A 16 -4.75 -7.76 -5.40
C SER A 16 -3.94 -8.42 -6.51
N VAL A 17 -4.61 -9.17 -7.39
CA VAL A 17 -3.98 -9.95 -8.48
C VAL A 17 -3.16 -9.10 -9.47
N GLN A 18 -3.40 -7.80 -9.50
CA GLN A 18 -2.67 -6.84 -10.34
C GLN A 18 -1.22 -6.63 -9.88
N PHE A 19 -0.89 -6.97 -8.63
CA PHE A 19 0.45 -6.81 -8.06
C PHE A 19 1.24 -8.13 -8.09
N ALA A 20 1.41 -8.70 -9.30
CA ALA A 20 2.25 -9.89 -9.49
C ALA A 20 3.71 -9.62 -9.08
N THR A 21 4.19 -8.39 -9.34
CA THR A 21 5.41 -7.84 -8.75
C THR A 21 5.03 -7.00 -7.53
N PRO A 22 5.55 -7.32 -6.33
CA PRO A 22 5.25 -6.54 -5.13
C PRO A 22 5.77 -5.11 -5.23
N ILE A 23 5.05 -4.18 -4.61
CA ILE A 23 5.47 -2.78 -4.46
C ILE A 23 5.48 -2.38 -2.98
N ARG A 24 6.31 -1.39 -2.64
CA ARG A 24 6.18 -0.65 -1.38
C ARG A 24 5.29 0.56 -1.61
N PHE A 25 4.34 0.77 -0.73
CA PHE A 25 3.32 1.79 -0.92
C PHE A 25 3.08 2.58 0.36
N ARG A 26 3.34 3.88 0.33
CA ARG A 26 3.04 4.79 1.43
C ARG A 26 1.64 5.36 1.28
N VAL A 27 0.77 5.04 2.23
CA VAL A 27 -0.62 5.49 2.24
C VAL A 27 -0.70 6.98 2.55
N ILE A 28 -1.47 7.73 1.77
CA ILE A 28 -1.79 9.14 2.06
C ILE A 28 -3.27 9.35 2.36
N ARG A 29 -4.15 8.49 1.81
CA ARG A 29 -5.59 8.57 2.04
C ARG A 29 -6.20 7.18 1.91
N VAL A 30 -7.10 6.86 2.84
CA VAL A 30 -7.98 5.69 2.75
C VAL A 30 -9.39 6.21 2.49
N HIS A 31 -10.04 5.71 1.44
CA HIS A 31 -11.39 6.12 1.11
C HIS A 31 -12.42 5.26 1.85
N ASP A 32 -13.49 5.91 2.31
CA ASP A 32 -14.65 5.33 2.99
C ASP A 32 -15.76 4.91 2.01
N TRP A 33 -15.43 4.76 0.73
CA TRP A 33 -16.37 4.38 -0.30
C TRP A 33 -16.95 2.99 -0.04
N GLN A 34 -18.23 2.83 -0.34
CA GLN A 34 -18.90 1.54 -0.20
C GLN A 34 -18.35 0.55 -1.24
N THR A 35 -17.54 -0.39 -0.78
CA THR A 35 -16.86 -1.42 -1.59
C THR A 35 -17.35 -2.82 -1.21
N TYR A 36 -16.85 -3.84 -1.89
CA TYR A 36 -17.03 -5.23 -1.44
C TYR A 36 -16.39 -5.43 -0.06
N ALA A 37 -16.99 -6.30 0.75
CA ALA A 37 -16.52 -6.57 2.11
C ALA A 37 -15.02 -6.92 2.14
N GLY A 38 -14.25 -6.14 2.92
CA GLY A 38 -12.80 -6.34 3.08
C GLY A 38 -11.93 -5.71 2.00
N TRP A 39 -12.51 -5.05 1.00
CA TRP A 39 -11.78 -4.30 -0.03
C TRP A 39 -11.81 -2.80 0.25
N VAL A 40 -10.77 -2.09 -0.16
CA VAL A 40 -10.66 -0.65 0.09
C VAL A 40 -9.90 0.05 -1.04
N TRP A 41 -10.28 1.30 -1.30
CA TRP A 41 -9.52 2.21 -2.15
C TRP A 41 -8.54 3.02 -1.32
N ILE A 42 -7.29 3.05 -1.75
CA ILE A 42 -6.21 3.75 -1.06
C ILE A 42 -5.44 4.60 -2.08
N ASP A 43 -5.23 5.87 -1.75
CA ASP A 43 -4.27 6.72 -2.45
C ASP A 43 -2.94 6.70 -1.70
N GLY A 44 -1.85 6.78 -2.45
CA GLY A 44 -0.52 6.75 -1.88
C GLY A 44 0.58 6.91 -2.92
N TYR A 45 1.80 6.73 -2.46
CA TYR A 45 2.99 6.75 -3.29
C TYR A 45 3.61 5.37 -3.35
N GLU A 46 3.93 4.88 -4.55
CA GLU A 46 4.90 3.81 -4.72
C GLU A 46 6.27 4.32 -4.29
N LEU A 47 6.97 3.50 -3.50
CA LEU A 47 8.30 3.79 -3.01
C LEU A 47 9.33 2.94 -3.75
N ASP A 48 10.50 3.52 -4.01
CA ASP A 48 11.64 2.78 -4.50
C ASP A 48 12.36 1.97 -3.40
N ALA A 49 13.53 1.43 -3.74
CA ALA A 49 14.33 0.62 -2.83
C ALA A 49 14.86 1.40 -1.61
N VAL A 50 15.09 2.72 -1.76
CA VAL A 50 15.59 3.61 -0.70
C VAL A 50 14.46 4.29 0.09
N GLY A 51 13.21 4.10 -0.33
CA GLY A 51 12.02 4.62 0.37
C GLY A 51 11.53 5.97 -0.16
N GLU A 52 12.05 6.43 -1.29
CA GLU A 52 11.60 7.68 -1.92
C GLU A 52 10.33 7.45 -2.74
N ALA A 53 9.43 8.44 -2.71
CA ALA A 53 8.19 8.40 -3.47
C ALA A 53 8.49 8.62 -4.96
N VAL A 54 8.24 7.60 -5.78
CA VAL A 54 8.51 7.65 -7.23
C VAL A 54 7.26 7.89 -8.06
N GLU A 55 6.09 7.44 -7.59
CA GLU A 55 4.85 7.58 -8.34
C GLU A 55 3.64 7.67 -7.40
N ARG A 56 2.68 8.54 -7.71
CA ARG A 56 1.39 8.59 -7.00
C ARG A 56 0.40 7.64 -7.66
N ARG A 57 -0.23 6.76 -6.88
CA ARG A 57 -1.21 5.79 -7.37
C ARG A 57 -2.44 5.72 -6.49
N SER A 58 -3.57 5.38 -7.10
CA SER A 58 -4.80 4.98 -6.43
C SER A 58 -5.02 3.49 -6.68
N ILE A 59 -5.08 2.69 -5.62
CA ILE A 59 -5.12 1.23 -5.71
C ILE A 59 -6.36 0.68 -5.00
N PHE A 60 -6.90 -0.42 -5.54
CA PHE A 60 -8.01 -1.16 -4.96
C PHE A 60 -7.52 -2.54 -4.49
N VAL A 61 -7.55 -2.75 -3.18
CA VAL A 61 -6.87 -3.86 -2.51
C VAL A 61 -7.73 -4.51 -1.44
N GLN A 62 -7.49 -5.79 -1.19
CA GLN A 62 -8.07 -6.55 -0.09
C GLN A 62 -7.24 -6.36 1.18
N MET A 63 -7.86 -5.83 2.25
CA MET A 63 -7.18 -5.49 3.51
C MET A 63 -6.52 -6.70 4.20
N ALA A 64 -7.03 -7.91 3.94
CA ALA A 64 -6.48 -9.15 4.50
C ALA A 64 -5.11 -9.52 3.90
N GLY A 65 -4.80 -9.06 2.68
CA GLY A 65 -3.51 -9.30 2.03
C GLY A 65 -2.45 -8.24 2.30
N LEU A 66 -2.83 -7.11 2.91
CA LEU A 66 -1.89 -6.03 3.20
C LEU A 66 -0.94 -6.41 4.34
N ARG A 67 0.35 -6.16 4.13
CA ARG A 67 1.41 -6.35 5.13
C ARG A 67 2.15 -5.03 5.37
N PRO A 68 2.55 -4.73 6.62
CA PRO A 68 3.48 -3.62 6.86
C PRO A 68 4.78 -3.89 6.10
N ALA A 69 5.28 -2.89 5.39
CA ALA A 69 6.65 -2.94 4.90
C ALA A 69 7.58 -2.73 6.09
N PRO A 70 8.75 -3.40 6.13
CA PRO A 70 9.79 -3.01 7.06
C PRO A 70 10.13 -1.53 6.82
N GLU A 71 10.20 -0.73 7.88
CA GLU A 71 10.82 0.59 7.81
C GLU A 71 12.19 0.41 7.17
N GLY A 72 12.41 1.03 6.01
CA GLY A 72 13.73 1.04 5.40
C GLY A 72 14.70 1.58 6.44
N LEU A 73 15.80 0.85 6.68
CA LEU A 73 16.92 1.39 7.43
C LEU A 73 17.23 2.77 6.84
N SER A 74 16.88 3.80 7.60
CA SER A 74 17.44 5.12 7.38
C SER A 74 18.94 4.91 7.57
N GLY A 75 19.69 4.91 6.47
CA GLY A 75 21.15 4.91 6.54
C GLY A 75 21.56 6.13 7.33
N ASP A 76 22.18 5.88 8.49
CA ASP A 76 23.14 6.79 9.11
C ASP A 76 24.39 6.89 8.21
#